data_AF-A0A0W0UIR6-F1
#
_entry.id   AF-A0A0W0UIR6-F1
#
_cell.length_a   1.000
_cell.length_b   1.000
_cell.length_c   1.000
_cell.angle_alpha   90.00
_cell.angle_beta   90.00
_cell.angle_gamma   90.00
#
_symmetry.space_group_name_H-M   'P 1'
#
loop_
_entity.id
_entity.type
_entity.pdbx_description
1 polymer ?
#
loop_
_entity_poly.entity_id
_entity_poly.type
_entity_poly.pdbx_seq_one_letter_code
_entity_poly.pdbx_strand_id
1 'polypeptide(L)'
;MPGLIVKKDVGLLDVDNTLVFQGNADTVIYNDNLLETLKKAGIRDVYLFSSMHLYPSKIADRQKLIDHMQTKGFTVHGVITPNDLFWLADRNLIKEFLDECLNSKTTGKTTKDLLAEDKYAALNDALASRPGIAFAEALAASTEDKIADIREHTTDVCNVVGVVTKSAKIFADMMANETYYVDEKAYMFALFAKYKPDWVNRIVYFDDADVNIDTVKKANENFNLPLIAVLNKDEHKNIQLEMAFYQKALAPLISENLVNLLTDYQKTRRPHRNSGLVHWACSIFKKEPSLEEEDAAITALSKALNEDGERSNLLVHKEVLRHGQLGQAIRAFVKKGAANFLCGKEVSSVNEFIETLHEQINKQVIVLI
;
A
#
# COMPACT_ATOMS: atom_id res chain seq x y z
N MET A 1 -24.21 13.27 15.36
CA MET A 1 -22.75 13.15 15.54
C MET A 1 -22.19 12.58 14.23
N PRO A 2 -21.29 13.28 13.52
CA PRO A 2 -20.61 12.68 12.38
C PRO A 2 -19.92 11.38 12.84
N GLY A 3 -20.19 10.27 12.16
CA GLY A 3 -19.70 8.95 12.55
C GLY A 3 -18.17 8.91 12.48
N LEU A 4 -17.54 8.29 13.48
CA LEU A 4 -16.10 8.08 13.51
C LEU A 4 -15.68 7.30 12.25
N ILE A 5 -14.95 7.93 11.33
CA ILE A 5 -14.42 7.25 10.14
C ILE A 5 -13.31 6.31 10.62
N VAL A 6 -13.56 5.01 10.54
CA VAL A 6 -12.53 3.99 10.83
C VAL A 6 -11.51 4.03 9.70
N LYS A 7 -10.29 4.50 10.00
CA LYS A 7 -9.21 4.50 9.02
C LYS A 7 -8.68 3.09 8.78
N LYS A 8 -8.24 2.81 7.55
CA LYS A 8 -7.74 1.50 7.10
C LYS A 8 -6.48 1.65 6.26
N ASP A 9 -5.60 0.66 6.30
CA ASP A 9 -4.45 0.59 5.41
C ASP A 9 -4.88 0.12 4.01
N VAL A 10 -4.25 0.68 2.97
CA VAL A 10 -4.56 0.38 1.57
C VAL A 10 -3.32 -0.15 0.85
N GLY A 11 -3.51 -1.16 -0.01
CA GLY A 11 -2.46 -1.65 -0.91
C GLY A 11 -2.49 -0.91 -2.25
N LEU A 12 -1.35 -0.39 -2.70
CA LEU A 12 -1.14 0.05 -4.08
C LEU A 12 -0.22 -0.98 -4.74
N LEU A 13 -0.80 -1.82 -5.57
CA LEU A 13 -0.13 -3.03 -6.03
C LEU A 13 0.15 -2.92 -7.52
N ASP A 14 1.42 -2.90 -7.89
CA ASP A 14 1.78 -3.15 -9.28
C ASP A 14 1.25 -4.52 -9.74
N VAL A 15 1.00 -4.65 -11.05
CA VAL A 15 0.35 -5.84 -11.60
C VAL A 15 1.35 -6.82 -12.22
N ASP A 16 2.06 -6.41 -13.26
CA ASP A 16 2.89 -7.32 -14.06
C ASP A 16 4.20 -7.59 -13.32
N ASN A 17 4.59 -8.85 -13.15
CA ASN A 17 5.74 -9.28 -12.32
C ASN A 17 5.60 -9.00 -10.80
N THR A 18 4.49 -8.43 -10.36
CA THR A 18 4.17 -8.25 -8.93
C THR A 18 3.00 -9.12 -8.50
N LEU A 19 1.81 -8.94 -9.09
CA LEU A 19 0.63 -9.75 -8.80
C LEU A 19 0.43 -10.90 -9.79
N VAL A 20 0.91 -10.72 -11.02
CA VAL A 20 0.74 -11.64 -12.13
C VAL A 20 2.10 -12.00 -12.71
N PHE A 21 2.40 -13.28 -12.75
CA PHE A 21 3.57 -13.83 -13.42
C PHE A 21 3.14 -14.57 -14.69
N GLN A 22 3.89 -14.39 -15.77
CA GLN A 22 3.75 -15.22 -16.96
C GLN A 22 4.31 -16.61 -16.67
N GLY A 23 3.45 -17.62 -16.72
CA GLY A 23 3.83 -19.02 -16.64
C GLY A 23 4.23 -19.59 -18.01
N ASN A 24 4.40 -20.91 -18.07
CA ASN A 24 4.61 -21.61 -19.33
C ASN A 24 3.27 -21.75 -20.09
N ALA A 25 3.29 -21.65 -21.42
CA ALA A 25 2.13 -21.93 -22.30
C ALA A 25 0.83 -21.17 -21.91
N ASP A 26 0.91 -19.83 -21.85
CA ASP A 26 -0.22 -18.92 -21.58
C ASP A 26 -0.91 -19.11 -20.22
N THR A 27 -0.28 -19.82 -19.29
CA THR A 27 -0.79 -19.95 -17.92
C THR A 27 -0.47 -18.69 -17.12
N VAL A 28 -1.49 -18.14 -16.46
CA VAL A 28 -1.36 -17.00 -15.55
C VAL A 28 -1.13 -17.55 -14.14
N ILE A 29 -0.04 -17.12 -13.50
CA ILE A 29 0.24 -17.45 -12.11
C ILE A 29 0.00 -16.20 -11.28
N TYR A 30 -0.93 -16.27 -10.33
CA TYR A 30 -1.20 -15.18 -9.39
C TYR A 30 -0.29 -15.28 -8.16
N ASN A 31 0.16 -14.14 -7.65
CA ASN A 31 0.97 -14.05 -6.44
C ASN A 31 0.14 -14.25 -5.15
N ASP A 32 -0.39 -15.46 -4.97
CA ASP A 32 -1.23 -15.82 -3.82
C ASP A 32 -0.47 -15.70 -2.48
N ASN A 33 0.86 -15.81 -2.48
CA ASN A 33 1.70 -15.58 -1.28
C ASN A 33 1.61 -14.13 -0.80
N LEU A 34 1.71 -13.14 -1.71
CA LEU A 34 1.52 -11.73 -1.39
C LEU A 34 0.09 -11.46 -0.94
N LEU A 35 -0.91 -11.98 -1.65
CA LEU A 35 -2.32 -11.76 -1.33
C LEU A 35 -2.69 -12.32 0.05
N GLU A 36 -2.31 -13.55 0.38
CA GLU A 36 -2.58 -14.11 1.71
C GLU A 36 -1.84 -13.34 2.82
N THR A 37 -0.65 -12.82 2.53
CA THR A 37 0.11 -11.98 3.46
C THR A 37 -0.58 -10.65 3.73
N LEU A 38 -0.99 -9.92 2.69
CA LEU A 38 -1.73 -8.65 2.82
C LEU A 38 -3.02 -8.84 3.62
N LYS A 39 -3.80 -9.88 3.30
CA LYS A 39 -5.06 -10.20 3.96
C LYS A 39 -4.89 -10.44 5.46
N LYS A 40 -3.85 -11.19 5.84
CA LYS A 40 -3.53 -11.47 7.25
C LYS A 40 -2.94 -10.24 7.97
N ALA A 41 -2.25 -9.36 7.24
CA ALA A 41 -1.84 -8.04 7.73
C ALA A 41 -3.03 -7.06 7.88
N GLY A 42 -4.24 -7.46 7.45
CA GLY A 42 -5.45 -6.64 7.54
C GLY A 42 -5.65 -5.68 6.35
N ILE A 43 -4.77 -5.74 5.34
CA ILE A 43 -4.85 -4.93 4.12
C ILE A 43 -5.75 -5.67 3.13
N ARG A 44 -6.96 -5.15 2.94
CA ARG A 44 -7.98 -5.75 2.04
C ARG A 44 -8.49 -4.77 0.99
N ASP A 45 -8.33 -3.49 1.25
CA ASP A 45 -8.65 -2.41 0.34
C ASP A 45 -7.42 -2.18 -0.55
N VAL A 46 -7.57 -2.30 -1.87
CA VAL A 46 -6.45 -2.21 -2.82
C VAL A 46 -6.79 -1.38 -4.06
N TYR A 47 -5.79 -0.71 -4.60
CA TYR A 47 -5.79 -0.17 -5.96
C TYR A 47 -4.70 -0.89 -6.75
N LEU A 48 -4.98 -1.20 -8.00
CA LEU A 48 -4.00 -1.80 -8.91
C LEU A 48 -3.27 -0.69 -9.67
N PHE A 49 -1.96 -0.78 -9.78
CA PHE A 49 -1.13 0.12 -10.59
C PHE A 49 -0.68 -0.65 -11.83
N SER A 50 -1.04 -0.19 -13.02
CA SER A 50 -0.62 -0.86 -14.26
C SER A 50 -0.27 0.11 -15.36
N SER A 51 0.93 -0.04 -15.92
CA SER A 51 1.41 0.68 -17.12
C SER A 51 0.78 0.17 -18.43
N MET A 52 -0.43 -0.36 -18.35
CA MET A 52 -1.09 -0.98 -19.49
C MET A 52 -1.68 0.05 -20.44
N HIS A 53 -1.71 -0.32 -21.71
CA HIS A 53 -2.63 0.29 -22.68
C HIS A 53 -4.00 -0.39 -22.55
N LEU A 54 -5.07 0.39 -22.69
CA LEU A 54 -6.46 -0.08 -22.55
C LEU A 54 -6.93 -0.81 -23.82
N TYR A 55 -6.29 -1.94 -24.11
CA TYR A 55 -6.75 -2.86 -25.15
C TYR A 55 -7.74 -3.89 -24.57
N PRO A 56 -8.71 -4.38 -25.37
CA PRO A 56 -9.72 -5.33 -24.88
C PRO A 56 -9.13 -6.56 -24.17
N SER A 57 -8.05 -7.14 -24.71
CA SER A 57 -7.39 -8.29 -24.09
C SER A 57 -6.79 -7.95 -22.72
N LYS A 58 -6.11 -6.80 -22.61
CA LYS A 58 -5.51 -6.35 -21.34
C LYS A 58 -6.57 -5.98 -20.31
N ILE A 59 -7.67 -5.36 -20.73
CA ILE A 59 -8.81 -5.07 -19.86
C ILE A 59 -9.40 -6.37 -19.31
N ALA A 60 -9.63 -7.36 -20.19
CA ALA A 60 -10.12 -8.67 -19.79
C ALA A 60 -9.18 -9.39 -18.81
N ASP A 61 -7.87 -9.31 -19.03
CA ASP A 61 -6.87 -9.89 -18.11
C ASP A 61 -6.90 -9.22 -16.74
N ARG A 62 -7.06 -7.89 -16.67
CA ARG A 62 -7.20 -7.18 -15.38
C ARG A 62 -8.53 -7.50 -14.70
N GLN A 63 -9.61 -7.66 -15.46
CA GLN A 63 -10.89 -8.08 -14.87
C GLN A 63 -10.77 -9.47 -14.21
N LYS A 64 -10.11 -10.43 -14.88
CA LYS A 64 -9.86 -11.76 -14.29
C LYS A 64 -9.04 -11.69 -12.99
N LEU A 65 -8.02 -10.82 -12.95
CA LEU A 65 -7.23 -10.58 -11.73
C LEU A 65 -8.10 -9.98 -10.62
N ILE A 66 -8.93 -8.98 -10.93
CA ILE A 66 -9.87 -8.36 -9.99
C ILE A 66 -10.81 -9.42 -9.41
N ASP A 67 -11.41 -10.24 -10.28
CA ASP A 67 -12.32 -11.31 -9.88
C ASP A 67 -11.61 -12.31 -8.95
N HIS A 68 -10.38 -12.75 -9.31
CA HIS A 68 -9.56 -13.61 -8.46
C HIS A 68 -9.32 -13.00 -7.07
N MET A 69 -8.88 -11.74 -7.00
CA MET A 69 -8.65 -11.04 -5.73
C MET A 69 -9.93 -10.88 -4.90
N GLN A 70 -11.06 -10.59 -5.54
CA GLN A 70 -12.36 -10.50 -4.87
C GLN A 70 -12.78 -11.84 -4.27
N THR A 71 -12.55 -12.97 -4.95
CA THR A 71 -12.80 -14.31 -4.38
C THR A 71 -11.96 -14.60 -3.13
N LYS A 72 -10.78 -13.97 -3.01
CA LYS A 72 -9.89 -14.07 -1.84
C LYS A 72 -10.29 -13.12 -0.70
N GLY A 73 -11.28 -12.24 -0.93
CA GLY A 73 -11.84 -11.32 0.06
C GLY A 73 -11.22 -9.93 0.06
N PHE A 74 -10.68 -9.49 -1.08
CA PHE A 74 -10.21 -8.12 -1.31
C PHE A 74 -11.32 -7.23 -1.88
N THR A 75 -11.23 -5.94 -1.61
CA THR A 75 -11.97 -4.88 -2.30
C THR A 75 -11.00 -4.14 -3.20
N VAL A 76 -11.13 -4.34 -4.51
CA VAL A 76 -10.36 -3.59 -5.51
C VAL A 76 -11.13 -2.32 -5.86
N HIS A 77 -10.56 -1.17 -5.51
CA HIS A 77 -11.18 0.15 -5.67
C HIS A 77 -11.02 0.73 -7.08
N GLY A 78 -10.01 0.27 -7.83
CA GLY A 78 -9.78 0.69 -9.21
C GLY A 78 -8.43 0.23 -9.75
N VAL A 79 -8.25 0.41 -11.06
CA VAL A 79 -6.97 0.20 -11.75
C VAL A 79 -6.45 1.55 -12.21
N ILE A 80 -5.44 2.05 -11.51
CA ILE A 80 -4.77 3.30 -11.83
C ILE A 80 -3.75 3.01 -12.94
N THR A 81 -3.77 3.82 -13.99
CA THR A 81 -2.90 3.68 -15.16
C THR A 81 -2.32 5.03 -15.59
N PRO A 82 -1.26 5.06 -16.41
CA PRO A 82 -0.76 6.31 -16.98
C PRO A 82 -1.83 7.07 -17.77
N ASN A 83 -2.82 6.36 -18.35
CA ASN A 83 -3.94 6.98 -19.05
C ASN A 83 -4.76 7.91 -18.16
N ASP A 84 -4.81 7.66 -16.85
CA ASP A 84 -5.58 8.51 -15.94
C ASP A 84 -5.08 9.95 -15.94
N LEU A 85 -3.78 10.23 -16.17
CA LEU A 85 -3.19 11.57 -16.02
C LEU A 85 -3.85 12.63 -16.92
N PHE A 86 -4.10 12.28 -18.18
CA PHE A 86 -4.72 13.18 -19.16
C PHE A 86 -6.06 12.66 -19.68
N TRP A 87 -6.67 11.66 -19.02
CA TRP A 87 -7.89 11.04 -19.51
C TRP A 87 -9.03 12.04 -19.75
N LEU A 88 -9.16 13.01 -18.83
CA LEU A 88 -10.19 14.06 -18.85
C LEU A 88 -9.75 15.34 -19.59
N ALA A 89 -8.54 15.37 -20.15
CA ALA A 89 -8.11 16.51 -20.96
C ALA A 89 -8.84 16.51 -22.31
N ASP A 90 -8.97 17.71 -22.91
CA ASP A 90 -9.61 17.85 -24.21
C ASP A 90 -8.85 17.05 -25.28
N ARG A 91 -9.58 16.23 -26.03
CA ARG A 91 -8.96 15.30 -26.99
C ARG A 91 -8.35 16.00 -28.20
N ASN A 92 -8.95 17.09 -28.66
CA ASN A 92 -8.39 17.87 -29.76
C ASN A 92 -7.10 18.56 -29.30
N LEU A 93 -7.08 19.08 -28.07
CA LEU A 93 -5.89 19.65 -27.47
C LEU A 93 -4.73 18.65 -27.39
N ILE A 94 -5.01 17.41 -26.94
CA ILE A 94 -4.02 16.31 -26.90
C ILE A 94 -3.45 16.06 -28.31
N LYS A 95 -4.32 15.90 -29.31
CA LYS A 95 -3.92 15.62 -30.70
C LYS A 95 -3.09 16.76 -31.30
N GLU A 96 -3.55 18.00 -31.16
CA GLU A 96 -2.84 19.18 -31.62
C GLU A 96 -1.46 19.31 -30.95
N PHE A 97 -1.37 19.04 -29.64
CA PHE A 97 -0.10 19.04 -28.92
C PHE A 97 0.87 17.97 -29.44
N LEU A 98 0.38 16.76 -29.68
CA LEU A 98 1.18 15.66 -30.23
C LEU A 98 1.68 15.97 -31.64
N ASP A 99 0.81 16.51 -32.50
CA ASP A 99 1.17 16.90 -33.86
C ASP A 99 2.26 17.98 -33.84
N GLU A 100 2.19 18.96 -32.94
CA GLU A 100 3.25 19.96 -32.79
C GLU A 100 4.55 19.37 -32.23
N CYS A 101 4.47 18.43 -31.28
CA CYS A 101 5.63 17.70 -30.80
C CYS A 101 6.31 16.88 -31.91
N LEU A 102 5.54 16.23 -32.78
CA LEU A 102 6.06 15.46 -33.91
C LEU A 102 6.70 16.37 -34.97
N ASN A 103 6.16 17.57 -35.15
CA ASN A 103 6.69 18.60 -36.04
C ASN A 103 7.78 19.48 -35.41
N SER A 104 8.24 19.17 -34.19
CA SER A 104 9.25 19.93 -33.43
C SER A 104 10.54 20.19 -34.22
N LYS A 105 10.97 19.24 -35.07
CA LYS A 105 12.16 19.43 -35.94
C LYS A 105 11.98 20.55 -36.97
N THR A 106 10.75 20.77 -37.43
CA THR A 106 10.42 21.80 -38.42
C THR A 106 10.11 23.13 -37.74
N THR A 107 9.50 23.12 -36.55
CA THR A 107 9.16 24.34 -35.80
C THR A 107 10.30 24.85 -34.92
N GLY A 108 11.29 24.00 -34.61
CA GLY A 108 12.38 24.30 -33.68
C GLY A 108 11.96 24.35 -32.21
N LYS A 109 10.69 24.06 -31.90
CA LYS A 109 10.14 24.10 -30.53
C LYS A 109 10.42 22.80 -29.79
N THR A 110 10.88 22.90 -28.55
CA THR A 110 10.94 21.77 -27.63
C THR A 110 9.58 21.52 -26.98
N THR A 111 9.39 20.36 -26.35
CA THR A 111 8.19 20.11 -25.52
C THR A 111 8.03 21.17 -24.43
N LYS A 112 9.13 21.74 -23.90
CA LYS A 112 9.09 22.85 -22.93
C LYS A 112 8.35 24.04 -23.51
N ASP A 113 8.78 24.43 -24.70
CA ASP A 113 8.32 25.65 -25.34
C ASP A 113 6.83 25.51 -25.63
N LEU A 114 6.41 24.32 -26.07
CA LEU A 114 5.00 24.00 -26.26
C LEU A 114 4.21 24.05 -24.95
N LEU A 115 4.66 23.39 -23.88
CA LEU A 115 3.96 23.39 -22.59
C LEU A 115 3.90 24.79 -21.93
N ALA A 116 4.79 25.70 -22.30
CA ALA A 116 4.77 27.10 -21.85
C ALA A 116 3.75 27.96 -22.61
N GLU A 117 3.16 27.47 -23.72
CA GLU A 117 2.13 28.20 -24.46
C GLU A 117 0.77 28.12 -23.76
N ASP A 118 0.07 29.25 -23.65
CA ASP A 118 -1.24 29.35 -22.97
C ASP A 118 -2.26 28.33 -23.47
N LYS A 119 -2.25 28.00 -24.77
CA LYS A 119 -3.16 26.99 -25.35
C LYS A 119 -2.96 25.60 -24.73
N TYR A 120 -1.73 25.23 -24.36
CA TYR A 120 -1.39 23.92 -23.78
C TYR A 120 -1.30 23.96 -22.26
N ALA A 121 -1.61 25.08 -21.62
CA ALA A 121 -1.51 25.24 -20.17
C ALA A 121 -2.32 24.19 -19.38
N ALA A 122 -3.43 23.68 -19.95
CA ALA A 122 -4.23 22.62 -19.34
C ALA A 122 -3.48 21.28 -19.23
N LEU A 123 -2.48 21.03 -20.08
CA LEU A 123 -1.63 19.83 -20.03
C LEU A 123 -0.52 19.93 -18.97
N ASN A 124 -0.35 21.09 -18.32
CA ASN A 124 0.59 21.24 -17.20
C ASN A 124 0.05 20.65 -15.89
N ASP A 125 -1.27 20.50 -15.72
CA ASP A 125 -1.86 19.82 -14.56
C ASP A 125 -2.24 18.38 -14.90
N ALA A 126 -1.23 17.51 -15.05
CA ALA A 126 -1.39 16.06 -15.20
C ALA A 126 -2.16 15.39 -14.04
N LEU A 127 -2.43 16.12 -12.95
CA LEU A 127 -3.18 15.65 -11.80
C LEU A 127 -4.60 16.22 -11.76
N ALA A 128 -5.06 16.91 -12.82
CA ALA A 128 -6.44 17.42 -12.91
C ALA A 128 -7.48 16.31 -13.08
N SER A 129 -7.06 15.13 -13.51
CA SER A 129 -7.92 13.95 -13.70
C SER A 129 -8.20 13.20 -12.40
N ARG A 130 -8.69 11.96 -12.46
CA ARG A 130 -9.05 11.11 -11.31
C ARG A 130 -8.41 9.73 -11.38
N PRO A 131 -7.99 9.14 -10.25
CA PRO A 131 -7.40 7.80 -10.24
C PRO A 131 -8.41 6.74 -10.67
N GLY A 132 -8.02 5.88 -11.64
CA GLY A 132 -8.78 4.72 -12.08
C GLY A 132 -9.96 5.00 -13.03
N ILE A 133 -10.14 6.26 -13.46
CA ILE A 133 -11.25 6.63 -14.34
C ILE A 133 -11.12 6.02 -15.74
N ALA A 134 -9.89 5.96 -16.27
CA ALA A 134 -9.66 5.50 -17.64
C ALA A 134 -10.02 4.02 -17.79
N PHE A 135 -9.58 3.19 -16.84
CA PHE A 135 -9.93 1.76 -16.83
C PHE A 135 -11.43 1.54 -16.62
N ALA A 136 -12.07 2.30 -15.73
CA ALA A 136 -13.49 2.17 -15.47
C ALA A 136 -14.35 2.49 -16.70
N GLU A 137 -14.02 3.55 -17.43
CA GLU A 137 -14.70 3.89 -18.69
C GLU A 137 -14.43 2.85 -19.78
N ALA A 138 -13.19 2.37 -19.89
CA ALA A 138 -12.84 1.34 -20.85
C ALA A 138 -13.56 0.00 -20.59
N LEU A 139 -13.74 -0.37 -19.32
CA LEU A 139 -14.50 -1.55 -18.92
C LEU A 139 -16.00 -1.39 -19.22
N ALA A 140 -16.54 -0.17 -19.11
CA ALA A 140 -17.95 0.12 -19.41
C ALA A 140 -18.27 0.19 -20.91
N ALA A 141 -17.26 0.12 -21.78
CA ALA A 141 -17.44 0.16 -23.23
C ALA A 141 -18.04 -1.16 -23.74
N SER A 142 -19.24 -1.07 -24.33
CA SER A 142 -20.01 -2.25 -24.77
C SER A 142 -20.19 -2.37 -26.28
N THR A 143 -19.70 -1.41 -27.06
CA THR A 143 -19.88 -1.33 -28.52
C THR A 143 -18.53 -1.17 -29.20
N GLU A 144 -18.36 -1.75 -30.39
CA GLU A 144 -17.11 -1.68 -31.15
C GLU A 144 -16.64 -0.24 -31.38
N ASP A 145 -17.54 0.69 -31.73
CA ASP A 145 -17.19 2.11 -31.95
C ASP A 145 -16.60 2.76 -30.70
N LYS A 146 -17.17 2.49 -29.52
CA LYS A 146 -16.63 2.98 -28.24
C LYS A 146 -15.29 2.35 -27.90
N ILE A 147 -15.12 1.06 -28.21
CA ILE A 147 -13.85 0.36 -27.99
C ILE A 147 -12.77 0.95 -28.90
N ALA A 148 -13.08 1.21 -30.17
CA ALA A 148 -12.17 1.87 -31.11
C ALA A 148 -11.79 3.27 -30.62
N ASP A 149 -12.77 4.08 -30.21
CA ASP A 149 -12.58 5.41 -29.64
C ASP A 149 -11.67 5.40 -28.40
N ILE A 150 -11.90 4.48 -27.46
CA ILE A 150 -11.06 4.30 -26.28
C ILE A 150 -9.62 3.91 -26.65
N ARG A 151 -9.44 3.05 -27.66
CA ARG A 151 -8.10 2.65 -28.11
C ARG A 151 -7.34 3.81 -28.72
N GLU A 152 -8.01 4.64 -29.51
CA GLU A 152 -7.43 5.86 -30.07
C GLU A 152 -7.02 6.83 -28.95
N HIS A 153 -7.96 7.15 -28.05
CA HIS A 153 -7.70 8.07 -26.92
C HIS A 153 -6.57 7.57 -26.00
N THR A 154 -6.54 6.27 -25.71
CA THR A 154 -5.45 5.63 -24.93
C THR A 154 -4.11 5.84 -25.62
N THR A 155 -4.04 5.65 -26.93
CA THR A 155 -2.80 5.80 -27.70
C THR A 155 -2.31 7.24 -27.62
N ASP A 156 -3.20 8.21 -27.82
CA ASP A 156 -2.88 9.62 -27.76
C ASP A 156 -2.43 10.04 -26.34
N VAL A 157 -3.15 9.64 -25.30
CA VAL A 157 -2.78 9.93 -23.91
C VAL A 157 -1.44 9.31 -23.55
N CYS A 158 -1.20 8.03 -23.85
CA CYS A 158 0.09 7.38 -23.59
C CYS A 158 1.24 8.12 -24.28
N ASN A 159 1.04 8.58 -25.52
CA ASN A 159 2.03 9.36 -26.24
C ASN A 159 2.30 10.70 -25.54
N VAL A 160 1.26 11.42 -25.08
CA VAL A 160 1.44 12.68 -24.33
C VAL A 160 2.16 12.43 -23.01
N VAL A 161 1.77 11.41 -22.25
CA VAL A 161 2.48 11.02 -21.01
C VAL A 161 3.95 10.76 -21.30
N GLY A 162 4.26 10.00 -22.35
CA GLY A 162 5.64 9.69 -22.74
C GLY A 162 6.46 10.93 -23.12
N VAL A 163 5.86 11.90 -23.82
CA VAL A 163 6.52 13.14 -24.21
C VAL A 163 6.71 14.09 -23.01
N VAL A 164 5.69 14.24 -22.17
CA VAL A 164 5.70 15.10 -20.98
C VAL A 164 6.67 14.56 -19.93
N THR A 165 6.63 13.26 -19.60
CA THR A 165 7.52 12.64 -18.60
C THR A 165 8.99 12.71 -19.01
N LYS A 166 9.32 12.43 -20.27
CA LYS A 166 10.69 12.58 -20.79
C LYS A 166 11.19 14.02 -20.67
N SER A 167 10.31 14.99 -20.90
CA SER A 167 10.65 16.41 -20.82
C SER A 167 10.78 16.86 -19.36
N ALA A 168 9.91 16.37 -18.47
CA ALA A 168 9.97 16.57 -17.03
C ALA A 168 11.30 16.11 -16.43
N LYS A 169 11.84 14.98 -16.90
CA LYS A 169 13.20 14.54 -16.52
C LYS A 169 14.26 15.59 -16.87
N ILE A 170 14.20 16.14 -18.09
CA ILE A 170 15.10 17.22 -18.53
C ILE A 170 14.89 18.48 -17.68
N PHE A 171 13.65 18.81 -17.29
CA PHE A 171 13.36 19.98 -16.45
C PHE A 171 13.79 19.81 -15.01
N ALA A 172 13.58 18.64 -14.40
CA ALA A 172 14.03 18.37 -13.04
C ALA A 172 15.54 18.54 -12.91
N ASP A 173 16.30 18.15 -13.94
CA ASP A 173 17.75 18.34 -14.00
C ASP A 173 18.17 19.82 -14.14
N MET A 174 17.29 20.67 -14.68
CA MET A 174 17.56 22.10 -14.93
C MET A 174 16.98 23.05 -13.87
N MET A 175 15.87 22.68 -13.22
CA MET A 175 15.04 23.53 -12.37
C MET A 175 14.93 22.86 -11.00
N ALA A 176 15.82 23.22 -10.08
CA ALA A 176 15.95 22.62 -8.75
C ALA A 176 14.72 22.77 -7.81
N ASN A 177 13.61 23.35 -8.26
CA ASN A 177 12.52 23.83 -7.40
C ASN A 177 11.08 23.55 -7.88
N GLU A 178 10.85 22.84 -8.99
CA GLU A 178 9.48 22.46 -9.41
C GLU A 178 9.28 20.94 -9.26
N THR A 179 8.13 20.54 -8.69
CA THR A 179 7.77 19.15 -8.40
C THR A 179 7.42 18.40 -9.69
N TYR A 180 8.42 18.15 -10.52
CA TYR A 180 8.31 17.27 -11.67
C TYR A 180 8.63 15.83 -11.27
N TYR A 181 7.73 14.92 -11.62
CA TYR A 181 7.96 13.49 -11.42
C TYR A 181 8.70 12.92 -12.63
N VAL A 182 9.74 12.12 -12.37
CA VAL A 182 10.65 11.60 -13.41
C VAL A 182 10.08 10.36 -14.11
N ASP A 183 9.06 9.74 -13.53
CA ASP A 183 8.50 8.46 -13.97
C ASP A 183 6.96 8.46 -13.89
N GLU A 184 6.32 7.67 -14.75
CA GLU A 184 4.86 7.51 -14.77
C GLU A 184 4.29 6.96 -13.45
N LYS A 185 5.00 6.05 -12.76
CA LYS A 185 4.57 5.49 -11.47
C LYS A 185 4.52 6.57 -10.38
N ALA A 186 5.46 7.51 -10.41
CA ALA A 186 5.46 8.65 -9.52
C ALA A 186 4.27 9.59 -9.80
N TYR A 187 3.93 9.83 -11.07
CA TYR A 187 2.71 10.57 -11.42
C TYR A 187 1.43 9.82 -10.99
N MET A 188 1.35 8.50 -11.21
CA MET A 188 0.22 7.68 -10.77
C MET A 188 0.05 7.71 -9.25
N PHE A 189 1.15 7.64 -8.49
CA PHE A 189 1.13 7.79 -7.05
C PHE A 189 0.70 9.20 -6.63
N ALA A 190 1.23 10.24 -7.26
CA ALA A 190 0.85 11.62 -6.98
C ALA A 190 -0.64 11.88 -7.25
N LEU A 191 -1.19 11.28 -8.32
CA LEU A 191 -2.61 11.33 -8.62
C LEU A 191 -3.42 10.63 -7.52
N PHE A 192 -3.02 9.43 -7.09
CA PHE A 192 -3.65 8.78 -5.95
C PHE A 192 -3.57 9.64 -4.68
N ALA A 193 -2.40 10.19 -4.37
CA ALA A 193 -2.16 10.99 -3.16
C ALA A 193 -3.03 12.26 -3.12
N LYS A 194 -3.16 12.97 -4.25
CA LYS A 194 -4.03 14.15 -4.40
C LYS A 194 -5.51 13.83 -4.11
N TYR A 195 -5.96 12.63 -4.48
CA TYR A 195 -7.34 12.16 -4.33
C TYR A 195 -7.51 11.09 -3.24
N LYS A 196 -6.54 10.94 -2.34
CA LYS A 196 -6.52 9.86 -1.36
C LYS A 196 -7.76 9.95 -0.47
N PRO A 197 -8.61 8.91 -0.41
CA PRO A 197 -9.77 8.93 0.47
C PRO A 197 -9.43 9.19 1.94
N ASP A 198 -10.32 9.86 2.67
CA ASP A 198 -10.11 10.20 4.09
C ASP A 198 -10.03 8.98 5.02
N TRP A 199 -10.64 7.87 4.61
CA TRP A 199 -10.57 6.60 5.33
C TRP A 199 -9.21 5.91 5.18
N VAL A 200 -8.33 6.34 4.26
CA VAL A 200 -6.99 5.75 4.13
C VAL A 200 -6.09 6.23 5.27
N ASN A 201 -5.57 5.27 6.04
CA ASN A 201 -4.60 5.44 7.12
C ASN A 201 -3.17 5.52 6.56
N ARG A 202 -2.73 4.43 5.94
CA ARG A 202 -1.38 4.21 5.41
C ARG A 202 -1.46 3.55 4.06
N ILE A 203 -0.42 3.75 3.27
CA ILE A 203 -0.24 3.18 1.96
C ILE A 203 0.84 2.09 2.03
N VAL A 204 0.55 0.92 1.49
CA VAL A 204 1.54 -0.14 1.26
C VAL A 204 1.70 -0.34 -0.23
N TYR A 205 2.85 0.05 -0.77
CA TYR A 205 3.18 -0.01 -2.19
C TYR A 205 4.05 -1.23 -2.50
N PHE A 206 3.68 -2.01 -3.52
CA PHE A 206 4.47 -3.14 -4.01
C PHE A 206 4.76 -3.00 -5.50
N ASP A 207 6.01 -3.23 -5.90
CA ASP A 207 6.47 -3.19 -7.30
C ASP A 207 7.77 -4.00 -7.45
N ASP A 208 8.02 -4.61 -8.60
CA ASP A 208 9.21 -5.45 -8.85
C ASP A 208 10.46 -4.65 -9.25
N ALA A 209 10.27 -3.37 -9.65
CA ALA A 209 11.34 -2.52 -10.14
C ALA A 209 11.82 -1.50 -9.08
N ASP A 210 13.14 -1.47 -8.84
CA ASP A 210 13.77 -0.54 -7.88
C ASP A 210 13.47 0.94 -8.22
N VAL A 211 13.51 1.26 -9.52
CA VAL A 211 13.22 2.61 -10.01
C VAL A 211 11.80 3.06 -9.67
N ASN A 212 10.82 2.15 -9.68
CA ASN A 212 9.44 2.48 -9.33
C ASN A 212 9.31 2.71 -7.82
N ILE A 213 9.99 1.89 -7.01
CA ILE A 213 10.06 2.08 -5.55
C ILE A 213 10.65 3.45 -5.20
N ASP A 214 11.78 3.80 -5.80
CA ASP A 214 12.49 5.04 -5.51
C ASP A 214 11.71 6.28 -5.98
N THR A 215 11.12 6.22 -7.18
CA THR A 215 10.35 7.34 -7.72
C THR A 215 9.04 7.56 -6.95
N VAL A 216 8.36 6.50 -6.48
CA VAL A 216 7.19 6.63 -5.61
C VAL A 216 7.56 7.21 -4.24
N LYS A 217 8.67 6.75 -3.63
CA LYS A 217 9.18 7.35 -2.38
C LYS A 217 9.49 8.83 -2.56
N LYS A 218 10.18 9.19 -3.65
CA LYS A 218 10.50 10.58 -3.97
C LYS A 218 9.24 11.42 -4.17
N ALA A 219 8.24 10.89 -4.87
CA ALA A 219 6.96 11.56 -5.06
C ALA A 219 6.24 11.81 -3.72
N ASN A 220 6.32 10.85 -2.80
CA ASN A 220 5.72 10.95 -1.47
C ASN A 220 6.33 12.04 -0.59
N GLU A 221 7.55 12.52 -0.86
CA GLU A 221 8.13 13.67 -0.14
C GLU A 221 7.25 14.93 -0.26
N ASN A 222 6.51 15.08 -1.38
CA ASN A 222 5.59 16.21 -1.60
C ASN A 222 4.28 16.09 -0.82
N PHE A 223 3.89 14.88 -0.41
CA PHE A 223 2.61 14.61 0.25
C PHE A 223 2.75 14.21 1.73
N ASN A 224 3.94 13.74 2.12
CA ASN A 224 4.27 13.26 3.45
C ASN A 224 3.24 12.24 3.99
N LEU A 225 2.81 11.30 3.14
CA LEU A 225 1.85 10.27 3.52
C LEU A 225 2.57 9.10 4.21
N PRO A 226 1.93 8.43 5.18
CA PRO A 226 2.47 7.19 5.73
C PRO A 226 2.56 6.11 4.63
N LEU A 227 3.79 5.81 4.20
CA LEU A 227 4.08 4.92 3.07
C LEU A 227 5.07 3.82 3.49
N ILE A 228 4.72 2.57 3.18
CA ILE A 228 5.62 1.42 3.19
C ILE A 228 5.77 0.96 1.74
N ALA A 229 6.95 1.12 1.16
CA ALA A 229 7.24 0.67 -0.19
C ALA A 229 8.12 -0.58 -0.15
N VAL A 230 7.66 -1.66 -0.76
CA VAL A 230 8.29 -2.98 -0.75
C VAL A 230 8.63 -3.40 -2.16
N LEU A 231 9.91 -3.68 -2.40
CA LEU A 231 10.38 -4.25 -3.66
C LEU A 231 9.98 -5.74 -3.72
N ASN A 232 9.21 -6.14 -4.74
CA ASN A 232 8.86 -7.54 -5.00
C ASN A 232 10.01 -8.28 -5.70
N LYS A 233 11.19 -8.29 -5.07
CA LYS A 233 12.38 -8.93 -5.62
C LYS A 233 13.36 -9.30 -4.51
N ASP A 234 13.92 -10.51 -4.56
CA ASP A 234 14.99 -10.91 -3.64
C ASP A 234 16.39 -10.53 -4.17
N GLU A 235 17.42 -10.85 -3.37
CA GLU A 235 18.83 -10.62 -3.72
C GLU A 235 19.30 -11.36 -4.98
N HIS A 236 18.58 -12.42 -5.39
CA HIS A 236 18.84 -13.19 -6.59
C HIS A 236 17.98 -12.75 -7.78
N LYS A 237 17.21 -11.67 -7.63
CA LYS A 237 16.27 -11.14 -8.63
C LYS A 237 15.07 -12.04 -8.92
N ASN A 238 14.74 -12.97 -8.03
CA ASN A 238 13.48 -13.72 -8.12
C ASN A 238 12.32 -12.79 -7.77
N ILE A 239 11.23 -12.92 -8.52
CA ILE A 239 9.99 -12.15 -8.33
C ILE A 239 8.84 -13.02 -7.77
N GLN A 240 8.96 -14.35 -7.90
CA GLN A 240 8.05 -15.31 -7.28
C GLN A 240 8.59 -15.66 -5.90
N LEU A 241 8.21 -14.86 -4.90
CA LEU A 241 8.76 -14.94 -3.57
C LEU A 241 7.90 -15.81 -2.64
N GLU A 242 8.58 -16.45 -1.69
CA GLU A 242 7.95 -17.22 -0.62
C GLU A 242 7.17 -16.32 0.34
N MET A 243 6.14 -16.87 0.98
CA MET A 243 5.31 -16.13 1.96
C MET A 243 6.17 -15.47 3.05
N ALA A 244 7.26 -16.11 3.47
CA ALA A 244 8.18 -15.59 4.49
C ALA A 244 8.81 -14.23 4.12
N PHE A 245 9.05 -13.98 2.83
CA PHE A 245 9.57 -12.69 2.35
C PHE A 245 8.58 -11.56 2.67
N TYR A 246 7.32 -11.72 2.25
CA TYR A 246 6.29 -10.70 2.47
C TYR A 246 5.96 -10.55 3.96
N GLN A 247 6.02 -11.65 4.71
CA GLN A 247 5.81 -11.61 6.16
C GLN A 247 6.84 -10.72 6.84
N LYS A 248 8.12 -10.88 6.47
CA LYS A 248 9.22 -10.05 6.96
C LYS A 248 9.03 -8.59 6.54
N ALA A 249 8.66 -8.34 5.29
CA ALA A 249 8.46 -6.99 4.77
C ALA A 249 7.33 -6.22 5.47
N LEU A 250 6.25 -6.92 5.88
CA LEU A 250 5.10 -6.32 6.58
C LEU A 250 5.17 -6.42 8.11
N ALA A 251 6.19 -7.07 8.68
CA ALA A 251 6.33 -7.20 10.13
C ALA A 251 6.35 -5.85 10.88
N PRO A 252 7.01 -4.78 10.39
CA PRO A 252 6.99 -3.47 11.05
C PRO A 252 5.57 -2.90 11.16
N LEU A 253 4.76 -3.02 10.09
CA LEU A 253 3.36 -2.57 10.08
C LEU A 253 2.53 -3.29 11.14
N ILE A 254 2.71 -4.61 11.21
CA ILE A 254 1.95 -5.46 12.13
C ILE A 254 2.35 -5.17 13.58
N SER A 255 3.65 -4.93 13.82
CA SER A 255 4.18 -4.55 15.13
C SER A 255 3.61 -3.21 15.60
N GLU A 256 3.65 -2.19 14.73
CA GLU A 256 3.10 -0.87 15.04
C GLU A 256 1.60 -0.92 15.33
N ASN A 257 0.84 -1.71 14.57
CA ASN A 257 -0.59 -1.92 14.81
C ASN A 257 -0.87 -2.53 16.19
N LEU A 258 -0.04 -3.48 16.63
CA LEU A 258 -0.15 -4.03 17.98
C LEU A 258 0.23 -2.98 19.04
N VAL A 259 1.31 -2.23 18.85
CA VAL A 259 1.73 -1.15 19.78
C VAL A 259 0.65 -0.07 19.92
N ASN A 260 0.03 0.35 18.81
CA ASN A 260 -1.07 1.30 18.82
C ASN A 260 -2.30 0.76 19.57
N LEU A 261 -2.65 -0.51 19.33
CA LEU A 261 -3.73 -1.18 20.05
C LEU A 261 -3.47 -1.22 21.57
N LEU A 262 -2.22 -1.49 21.98
CA LEU A 262 -1.82 -1.49 23.39
C LEU A 262 -1.84 -0.07 23.98
N THR A 263 -1.44 0.94 23.22
CA THR A 263 -1.45 2.34 23.64
C THR A 263 -2.87 2.87 23.84
N ASP A 264 -3.78 2.57 22.90
CA ASP A 264 -5.20 2.95 23.01
C ASP A 264 -5.88 2.24 24.18
N TYR A 265 -5.49 0.99 24.44
CA TYR A 265 -5.91 0.28 25.62
C TYR A 265 -5.51 1.00 26.93
N GLN A 266 -4.25 1.44 27.05
CA GLN A 266 -3.78 2.19 28.22
C GLN A 266 -4.57 3.51 28.40
N LYS A 267 -4.80 4.25 27.31
CA LYS A 267 -5.55 5.52 27.32
C LYS A 267 -7.00 5.35 27.79
N THR A 268 -7.68 4.31 27.32
CA THR A 268 -9.11 4.07 27.62
C THR A 268 -9.35 3.50 29.02
N ARG A 269 -8.40 2.74 29.58
CA ARG A 269 -8.53 2.10 30.89
C ARG A 269 -8.22 3.02 32.08
N ARG A 270 -7.26 3.94 31.95
CA ARG A 270 -6.85 4.86 33.04
C ARG A 270 -8.02 5.66 33.68
N PRO A 271 -9.01 6.16 32.93
CA PRO A 271 -10.15 6.88 33.51
C PRO A 271 -11.10 5.98 34.34
N HIS A 272 -11.29 4.72 33.94
CA HIS A 272 -12.35 3.84 34.47
C HIS A 272 -11.97 3.15 35.80
N ARG A 273 -10.67 3.02 36.11
CA ARG A 273 -10.23 2.48 37.41
C ARG A 273 -10.17 3.55 38.53
N ASN A 274 -10.15 4.83 38.17
CA ASN A 274 -10.17 5.94 39.13
C ASN A 274 -11.60 6.34 39.57
N SER A 275 -12.65 5.88 38.87
CA SER A 275 -14.02 5.94 39.38
C SER A 275 -14.24 4.77 40.34
N GLY A 276 -13.94 4.96 41.62
CA GLY A 276 -13.95 3.94 42.68
C GLY A 276 -15.31 3.32 43.05
N LEU A 277 -16.18 3.01 42.09
CA LEU A 277 -17.50 2.45 42.35
C LEU A 277 -17.75 1.17 41.54
N VAL A 278 -17.71 0.06 42.31
CA VAL A 278 -18.42 -1.21 42.13
C VAL A 278 -17.90 -2.16 41.03
N HIS A 279 -16.99 -3.06 41.41
CA HIS A 279 -16.77 -4.34 40.72
C HIS A 279 -16.45 -5.48 41.69
N TRP A 280 -17.26 -5.64 42.75
CA TRP A 280 -17.08 -6.66 43.80
C TRP A 280 -17.63 -8.05 43.41
N ALA A 281 -18.51 -8.16 42.42
CA ALA A 281 -19.45 -9.30 42.40
C ALA A 281 -19.07 -10.53 41.53
N CYS A 282 -17.89 -10.64 40.90
CA CYS A 282 -17.61 -11.80 40.02
C CYS A 282 -16.19 -12.42 40.06
N SER A 283 -15.28 -12.03 40.96
CA SER A 283 -13.87 -12.45 40.87
C SER A 283 -13.38 -13.26 42.08
N ILE A 284 -13.92 -14.46 42.32
CA ILE A 284 -13.51 -15.30 43.46
C ILE A 284 -12.24 -16.12 43.20
N PHE A 285 -11.68 -16.21 41.97
CA PHE A 285 -10.54 -17.12 41.73
C PHE A 285 -9.32 -16.61 40.95
N LYS A 286 -9.20 -15.31 40.60
CA LYS A 286 -7.93 -14.75 40.09
C LYS A 286 -7.74 -13.30 40.55
N LYS A 287 -6.60 -13.02 41.19
CA LYS A 287 -6.14 -11.66 41.52
C LYS A 287 -6.02 -10.88 40.22
N GLU A 288 -6.75 -9.77 40.09
CA GLU A 288 -6.57 -8.87 38.94
C GLU A 288 -5.18 -8.22 39.00
N PRO A 289 -4.48 -8.09 37.88
CA PRO A 289 -3.25 -7.30 37.81
C PRO A 289 -3.48 -5.85 38.23
N SER A 290 -2.53 -5.29 38.96
CA SER A 290 -2.46 -3.86 39.25
C SER A 290 -2.20 -3.06 37.97
N LEU A 291 -2.51 -1.75 38.00
CA LEU A 291 -2.23 -0.87 36.86
C LEU A 291 -0.73 -0.82 36.54
N GLU A 292 0.13 -0.86 37.55
CA GLU A 292 1.58 -0.88 37.40
C GLU A 292 2.07 -2.17 36.73
N GLU A 293 1.54 -3.33 37.14
CA GLU A 293 1.88 -4.62 36.50
C GLU A 293 1.45 -4.66 35.03
N GLU A 294 0.29 -4.07 34.70
CA GLU A 294 -0.20 -3.97 33.32
C GLU A 294 0.62 -3.00 32.47
N ASP A 295 0.91 -1.81 32.99
CA ASP A 295 1.74 -0.83 32.29
C ASP A 295 3.16 -1.37 32.06
N ALA A 296 3.72 -2.10 33.04
CA ALA A 296 5.00 -2.79 32.88
C ALA A 296 4.93 -3.89 31.82
N ALA A 297 3.87 -4.70 31.81
CA ALA A 297 3.65 -5.75 30.81
C ALA A 297 3.50 -5.18 29.39
N ILE A 298 2.72 -4.11 29.22
CA ILE A 298 2.52 -3.44 27.94
C ILE A 298 3.81 -2.78 27.46
N THR A 299 4.56 -2.15 28.36
CA THR A 299 5.86 -1.55 28.03
C THR A 299 6.86 -2.62 27.57
N ALA A 300 6.94 -3.74 28.29
CA ALA A 300 7.82 -4.85 27.91
C ALA A 300 7.43 -5.45 26.55
N LEU A 301 6.13 -5.64 26.28
CA LEU A 301 5.66 -6.12 25.00
C LEU A 301 5.94 -5.10 23.87
N SER A 302 5.73 -3.81 24.12
CA SER A 302 5.98 -2.77 23.11
C SER A 302 7.47 -2.66 22.76
N LYS A 303 8.36 -2.74 23.77
CA LYS A 303 9.81 -2.81 23.57
C LYS A 303 10.24 -4.01 22.73
N ALA A 304 9.64 -5.17 22.99
CA ALA A 304 9.86 -6.40 22.22
C ALA A 304 9.39 -6.29 20.76
N LEU A 305 8.43 -5.41 20.46
CA LEU A 305 7.86 -5.22 19.11
C LEU A 305 8.56 -4.13 18.30
N ASN A 306 9.37 -3.28 18.93
CA ASN A 306 10.12 -2.25 18.22
C ASN A 306 11.22 -2.88 17.33
N GLU A 307 11.65 -2.16 16.29
CA GLU A 307 12.58 -2.66 15.26
C GLU A 307 13.91 -3.17 15.84
N ASP A 308 14.37 -2.59 16.94
CA ASP A 308 15.60 -3.00 17.64
C ASP A 308 15.43 -4.28 18.48
N GLY A 309 14.20 -4.79 18.62
CA GLY A 309 13.89 -5.99 19.39
C GLY A 309 14.46 -5.93 20.80
N GLU A 310 14.18 -4.85 21.54
CA GLU A 310 14.78 -4.63 22.86
C GLU A 310 14.55 -5.84 23.77
N ARG A 311 15.65 -6.41 24.28
CA ARG A 311 15.62 -7.59 25.16
C ARG A 311 14.66 -7.36 26.32
N SER A 312 13.59 -8.13 26.31
CA SER A 312 12.53 -8.06 27.30
C SER A 312 12.14 -9.47 27.72
N ASN A 313 12.12 -9.72 29.03
CA ASN A 313 11.65 -10.99 29.56
C ASN A 313 10.12 -11.01 29.57
N LEU A 314 9.49 -11.29 28.43
CA LEU A 314 8.03 -11.32 28.32
C LEU A 314 7.38 -12.42 29.17
N LEU A 315 8.13 -13.48 29.52
CA LEU A 315 7.59 -14.62 30.27
C LEU A 315 7.11 -14.23 31.67
N VAL A 316 7.73 -13.24 32.32
CA VAL A 316 7.30 -12.74 33.64
C VAL A 316 5.97 -11.98 33.57
N HIS A 317 5.64 -11.44 32.39
CA HIS A 317 4.41 -10.67 32.14
C HIS A 317 3.30 -11.50 31.49
N LYS A 318 3.55 -12.78 31.20
CA LYS A 318 2.65 -13.67 30.45
C LYS A 318 1.23 -13.75 31.01
N GLU A 319 1.08 -13.89 32.34
CA GLU A 319 -0.25 -13.96 32.96
C GLU A 319 -0.99 -12.62 32.86
N VAL A 320 -0.27 -11.50 32.98
CA VAL A 320 -0.84 -10.14 32.86
C VAL A 320 -1.32 -9.88 31.43
N LEU A 321 -0.49 -10.19 30.43
CA LEU A 321 -0.82 -10.03 29.01
C LEU A 321 -2.00 -10.90 28.55
N ARG A 322 -2.42 -11.89 29.33
CA ARG A 322 -3.56 -12.77 29.04
C ARG A 322 -4.83 -12.39 29.78
N HIS A 323 -4.73 -11.46 30.72
CA HIS A 323 -5.81 -11.17 31.64
C HIS A 323 -6.79 -10.13 31.09
N GLY A 324 -8.06 -10.28 31.43
CA GLY A 324 -9.10 -9.29 31.18
C GLY A 324 -9.22 -8.83 29.73
N GLN A 325 -9.52 -7.54 29.56
CA GLN A 325 -9.70 -6.91 28.25
C GLN A 325 -8.39 -6.83 27.45
N LEU A 326 -7.24 -6.66 28.11
CA LEU A 326 -5.92 -6.68 27.46
C LEU A 326 -5.70 -8.01 26.73
N GLY A 327 -5.89 -9.11 27.45
CA GLY A 327 -5.77 -10.45 26.89
C GLY A 327 -6.81 -10.75 25.82
N GLN A 328 -8.01 -10.17 25.88
CA GLN A 328 -9.00 -10.26 24.82
C GLN A 328 -8.54 -9.54 23.55
N ALA A 329 -7.96 -8.33 23.68
CA ALA A 329 -7.46 -7.56 22.55
C ALA A 329 -6.27 -8.27 21.86
N ILE A 330 -5.30 -8.76 22.64
CA ILE A 330 -4.17 -9.54 22.10
C ILE A 330 -4.68 -10.85 21.48
N ARG A 331 -5.66 -11.53 22.09
CA ARG A 331 -6.25 -12.74 21.50
C ARG A 331 -6.96 -12.46 20.18
N ALA A 332 -7.63 -11.31 20.04
CA ALA A 332 -8.23 -10.92 18.77
C ALA A 332 -7.16 -10.68 17.70
N PHE A 333 -6.03 -10.07 18.07
CA PHE A 333 -4.86 -9.91 17.20
C PHE A 333 -4.28 -11.26 16.76
N VAL A 334 -4.08 -12.20 17.70
CA VAL A 334 -3.60 -13.57 17.40
C VAL A 334 -4.58 -14.31 16.48
N LYS A 335 -5.90 -14.27 16.78
CA LYS A 335 -6.93 -14.93 15.96
C LYS A 335 -7.05 -14.41 14.54
N LYS A 336 -6.65 -13.15 14.29
CA LYS A 336 -6.59 -12.59 12.93
C LYS A 336 -5.40 -13.12 12.12
N GLY A 337 -4.49 -13.86 12.74
CA GLY A 337 -3.28 -14.42 12.12
C GLY A 337 -2.11 -13.44 12.05
N ALA A 338 -2.29 -12.19 12.48
CA ALA A 338 -1.25 -11.15 12.44
C ALA A 338 -0.03 -11.50 13.32
N ALA A 339 -0.25 -12.19 14.45
CA ALA A 339 0.83 -12.67 15.31
C ALA A 339 1.80 -13.64 14.61
N ASN A 340 1.33 -14.39 13.62
CA ASN A 340 2.16 -15.37 12.90
C ASN A 340 3.31 -14.69 12.14
N PHE A 341 3.13 -13.43 11.72
CA PHE A 341 4.09 -12.63 10.96
C PHE A 341 5.26 -12.23 11.83
N LEU A 342 4.96 -11.81 13.06
CA LEU A 342 5.96 -11.47 14.06
C LEU A 342 6.73 -12.73 14.46
N CYS A 343 6.02 -13.85 14.60
CA CYS A 343 6.58 -15.11 15.06
C CYS A 343 7.29 -15.95 13.99
N GLY A 344 7.16 -15.61 12.69
CA GLY A 344 7.65 -16.42 11.58
C GLY A 344 7.10 -17.85 11.53
N LYS A 345 6.05 -18.15 12.32
CA LYS A 345 5.39 -19.45 12.43
C LYS A 345 3.96 -19.25 12.91
N GLU A 346 3.10 -20.24 12.67
CA GLU A 346 1.72 -20.19 13.14
C GLU A 346 1.66 -20.20 14.67
N VAL A 347 0.88 -19.29 15.25
CA VAL A 347 0.58 -19.24 16.68
C VAL A 347 -0.93 -19.13 16.89
N SER A 348 -1.45 -19.99 17.76
CA SER A 348 -2.90 -20.19 17.96
C SER A 348 -3.42 -19.53 19.23
N SER A 349 -2.53 -19.13 20.14
CA SER A 349 -2.89 -18.60 21.45
C SER A 349 -1.99 -17.44 21.87
N VAL A 350 -2.47 -16.64 22.83
CA VAL A 350 -1.67 -15.57 23.43
C VAL A 350 -0.43 -16.13 24.14
N ASN A 351 -0.52 -17.31 24.76
CA ASN A 351 0.65 -17.97 25.37
C ASN A 351 1.74 -18.23 24.32
N GLU A 352 1.35 -18.92 23.25
CA GLU A 352 2.25 -19.35 22.20
C GLU A 352 2.86 -18.14 21.47
N PHE A 353 2.07 -17.08 21.26
CA PHE A 353 2.55 -15.81 20.73
C PHE A 353 3.64 -15.20 21.63
N ILE A 354 3.36 -15.03 22.93
CA ILE A 354 4.32 -14.42 23.86
C ILE A 354 5.58 -15.26 24.03
N GLU A 355 5.46 -16.59 24.11
CA GLU A 355 6.59 -17.51 24.21
C GLU A 355 7.46 -17.47 22.95
N THR A 356 6.82 -17.53 21.77
CA THR A 356 7.56 -17.52 20.50
C THR A 356 8.26 -16.19 20.28
N LEU A 357 7.57 -15.07 20.52
CA LEU A 357 8.17 -13.74 20.39
C LEU A 357 9.36 -13.58 21.36
N HIS A 358 9.19 -14.02 22.61
CA HIS A 358 10.27 -14.01 23.60
C HIS A 358 11.47 -14.84 23.14
N GLU A 359 11.24 -16.04 22.61
CA GLU A 359 12.31 -16.88 22.09
C GLU A 359 13.05 -16.22 20.92
N GLN A 360 12.34 -15.63 19.96
CA GLN A 360 12.97 -14.99 18.79
C GLN A 360 13.89 -13.84 19.20
N ILE A 361 13.40 -12.94 20.05
CA ILE A 361 14.15 -11.76 20.49
C ILE A 361 15.39 -12.15 21.30
N ASN A 362 15.32 -13.24 22.06
CA ASN A 362 16.44 -13.69 22.88
C ASN A 362 17.37 -14.68 22.17
N LYS A 363 16.92 -15.37 21.10
CA LYS A 363 17.75 -16.27 20.27
C LYS A 363 18.63 -15.54 19.26
N GLN A 364 18.22 -14.37 18.76
CA GLN A 364 18.96 -13.62 17.73
C GLN A 364 20.41 -13.24 18.11
N VAL A 365 20.83 -13.42 19.36
CA VAL A 365 22.21 -13.11 19.80
C VAL A 365 23.14 -14.33 19.88
N ILE A 366 22.65 -15.56 19.67
CA ILE A 366 23.54 -16.75 19.73
C ILE A 366 24.25 -16.99 18.38
N VAL A 367 23.87 -16.30 17.30
CA VAL A 367 24.48 -16.45 15.96
C VAL A 367 25.37 -15.25 15.61
N LEU A 368 26.34 -14.95 16.47
CA LEU A 368 27.50 -14.09 16.17
C LEU A 368 28.68 -14.58 17.03
N ILE A 369 29.25 -15.72 16.66
CA ILE A 369 30.63 -16.12 17.04
C ILE A 369 31.30 -16.68 15.77
#